data_AF-A0A3P1VYH4-F1
#
_entry.id   AF-A0A3P1VYH4-F1
#
_cell.length_a   1.000
_cell.length_b   1.000
_cell.length_c   1.000
_cell.angle_alpha   90.00
_cell.angle_beta   90.00
_cell.angle_gamma   90.00
#
_symmetry.space_group_name_H-M   'P 1'
#
loop_
_entity.id
_entity.type
_entity.pdbx_description
1 polymer ?
#
loop_
_entity_poly.entity_id
_entity_poly.type
_entity_poly.pdbx_seq_one_letter_code
_entity_poly.pdbx_strand_id
1 'polypeptide(L)'
;MTELIKIEKKINEITSLELLEQINVFRKQENKKEQSHSDLLKIIRDEFEDEIAEGKISLGSYKDKNNQSRPLYILNLSQARQLLVRESKFVRKAVIKWINGLEKRINDPYFQLSQSVVFANNLIEQREKEIKELTYKVEAIEKELEHKKEIIAGVTENIDLYQKREILGRVVKHKGANFRERWNELYKCFRETYHIDLKARMEGYNATLRNKDKCKSVVEYAEKFGHIDKLYKIALKLYETDMSEIIENIRKVA
;
A
#
# COMPACT_ATOMS: atom_id res chain seq x y z
N MET A 1 -13.43 12.74 4.17
CA MET A 1 -14.19 13.77 4.92
C MET A 1 -13.47 15.13 4.88
N THR A 2 -12.16 15.18 5.12
CA THR A 2 -11.32 16.39 5.04
C THR A 2 -11.21 17.03 3.65
N GLU A 3 -11.25 16.25 2.57
CA GLU A 3 -11.27 16.79 1.20
C GLU A 3 -12.64 17.34 0.78
N LEU A 4 -13.73 16.74 1.28
CA LEU A 4 -15.10 17.22 1.04
C LEU A 4 -15.32 18.62 1.61
N ILE A 5 -14.85 18.86 2.84
CA ILE A 5 -14.88 20.17 3.51
C ILE A 5 -14.03 21.21 2.74
N LYS A 6 -12.93 20.80 2.10
CA LYS A 6 -12.08 21.68 1.28
C LYS A 6 -12.75 22.11 -0.03
N ILE A 7 -13.60 21.27 -0.61
CA ILE A 7 -14.28 21.55 -1.90
C ILE A 7 -15.53 22.40 -1.66
N GLU A 8 -16.30 22.14 -0.59
CA GLU A 8 -17.42 22.99 -0.16
C GLU A 8 -16.97 24.42 0.16
N LYS A 9 -15.79 24.59 0.78
CA LYS A 9 -15.17 25.92 1.01
C LYS A 9 -14.95 26.72 -0.27
N LYS A 10 -14.61 26.05 -1.38
CA LYS A 10 -14.30 26.71 -2.66
C LYS A 10 -15.49 27.40 -3.31
N ILE A 11 -16.71 27.08 -2.87
CA ILE A 11 -17.95 27.58 -3.47
C ILE A 11 -18.25 29.03 -3.04
N ASN A 12 -17.87 29.43 -1.82
CA ASN A 12 -18.16 30.78 -1.28
C ASN A 12 -16.90 31.66 -1.11
N GLU A 13 -15.79 31.22 -1.67
CA GLU A 13 -14.49 31.87 -1.59
C GLU A 13 -14.06 32.34 -2.99
N ILE A 14 -13.41 33.48 -3.05
CA ILE A 14 -12.81 34.07 -4.25
C ILE A 14 -11.37 34.47 -3.93
N THR A 15 -10.46 34.18 -4.85
CA THR A 15 -9.09 34.65 -4.69
C THR A 15 -8.98 36.14 -5.00
N SER A 16 -8.07 36.83 -4.31
CA SER A 16 -7.72 38.22 -4.63
C SER A 16 -7.30 38.42 -6.10
N LEU A 17 -6.80 37.38 -6.77
CA LEU A 17 -6.44 37.43 -8.18
C LEU A 17 -7.68 37.42 -9.08
N GLU A 18 -8.62 36.50 -8.86
CA GLU A 18 -9.89 36.44 -9.61
C GLU A 18 -10.73 37.71 -9.41
N LEU A 19 -10.76 38.24 -8.18
CA LEU A 19 -11.43 39.51 -7.88
C LEU A 19 -10.80 40.67 -8.66
N LEU A 20 -9.46 40.74 -8.69
CA LEU A 20 -8.73 41.77 -9.43
C LEU A 20 -9.01 41.72 -10.92
N GLU A 21 -8.98 40.52 -11.51
CA GLU A 21 -9.26 40.31 -12.93
C GLU A 21 -10.63 40.89 -13.28
N GLN A 22 -11.64 40.58 -12.48
CA GLN A 22 -13.00 41.07 -12.71
C GLN A 22 -13.12 42.60 -12.51
N ILE A 23 -12.44 43.18 -11.51
CA ILE A 23 -12.37 44.63 -11.31
C ILE A 23 -11.76 45.31 -12.54
N ASN A 24 -10.65 44.78 -13.04
CA ASN A 24 -9.92 45.36 -14.17
C ASN A 24 -10.72 45.31 -15.48
N VAL A 25 -11.53 44.26 -15.70
CA VAL A 25 -12.48 44.23 -16.84
C VAL A 25 -13.37 45.47 -16.85
N PHE A 26 -13.97 45.82 -15.71
CA PHE A 26 -14.88 46.96 -15.64
C PHE A 26 -14.17 48.32 -15.55
N ARG A 27 -12.97 48.38 -14.96
CA ARG A 27 -12.14 49.61 -14.99
C ARG A 27 -11.75 49.98 -16.41
N LYS A 28 -11.39 49.00 -17.24
CA LYS A 28 -11.07 49.21 -18.65
C LYS A 28 -12.27 49.74 -19.43
N GLN A 29 -13.48 49.27 -19.13
CA GLN A 29 -14.72 49.79 -19.73
C GLN A 29 -15.00 51.26 -19.37
N GLU A 30 -14.52 51.74 -18.20
CA GLU A 30 -14.56 53.15 -17.83
C GLU A 30 -13.33 53.97 -18.32
N ASN A 31 -12.46 53.40 -19.16
CA ASN A 31 -11.17 53.99 -19.53
C ASN A 31 -10.29 54.36 -18.32
N LYS A 32 -10.37 53.59 -17.22
CA LYS A 32 -9.50 53.75 -16.05
C LYS A 32 -8.27 52.86 -16.14
N LYS A 33 -7.20 53.31 -15.48
CA LYS A 33 -5.97 52.52 -15.31
C LYS A 33 -6.26 51.23 -14.55
N GLU A 34 -5.73 50.12 -15.07
CA GLU A 34 -5.77 48.82 -14.42
C GLU A 34 -5.06 48.87 -13.05
N GLN A 35 -5.63 48.17 -12.08
CA GLN A 35 -5.03 47.97 -10.77
C GLN A 35 -4.02 46.83 -10.84
N SER A 36 -2.87 47.00 -10.20
CA SER A 36 -1.92 45.90 -10.01
C SER A 36 -2.36 45.00 -8.85
N HIS A 37 -2.01 43.71 -8.91
CA HIS A 37 -2.32 42.78 -7.83
C HIS A 37 -1.63 43.18 -6.52
N SER A 38 -0.41 43.70 -6.60
CA SER A 38 0.31 44.25 -5.44
C SER A 38 -0.48 45.36 -4.75
N ASP A 39 -1.12 46.26 -5.50
CA ASP A 39 -1.91 47.35 -4.90
C ASP A 39 -3.19 46.82 -4.25
N LEU A 40 -3.86 45.83 -4.86
CA LEU A 40 -5.00 45.18 -4.23
C LEU A 40 -4.60 44.44 -2.94
N LEU A 41 -3.44 43.75 -2.91
CA LEU A 41 -2.96 43.10 -1.70
C LEU A 41 -2.68 44.09 -0.56
N LYS A 42 -2.17 45.30 -0.87
CA LYS A 42 -2.01 46.36 0.12
C LYS A 42 -3.36 46.80 0.70
N ILE A 43 -4.36 46.98 -0.15
CA ILE A 43 -5.72 47.34 0.28
C ILE A 43 -6.31 46.23 1.16
N ILE A 44 -6.12 44.96 0.80
CA ILE A 44 -6.62 43.83 1.60
C ILE A 44 -5.98 43.81 2.99
N ARG A 45 -4.67 44.06 3.10
CA ARG A 45 -3.98 44.11 4.40
C ARG A 45 -4.43 45.27 5.26
N ASP A 46 -4.70 46.42 4.63
CA ASP A 46 -5.20 47.63 5.30
C ASP A 46 -6.65 47.47 5.78
N GLU A 47 -7.51 46.85 4.97
CA GLU A 47 -8.94 46.70 5.28
C GLU A 47 -9.23 45.57 6.29
N PHE A 48 -8.39 44.53 6.32
CA PHE A 48 -8.63 43.31 7.10
C PHE A 48 -7.45 42.91 8.00
N GLU A 49 -6.73 43.90 8.55
CA GLU A 49 -5.55 43.65 9.39
C GLU A 49 -5.87 42.69 10.56
N ASP A 50 -6.98 42.95 11.26
CA ASP A 50 -7.44 42.16 12.39
C ASP A 50 -7.85 40.74 11.98
N GLU A 51 -8.66 40.58 10.92
CA GLU A 51 -9.09 39.26 10.45
C GLU A 51 -7.94 38.42 9.91
N ILE A 52 -6.91 39.07 9.34
CA ILE A 52 -5.68 38.38 8.94
C ILE A 52 -4.90 37.94 10.18
N ALA A 53 -4.77 38.80 11.19
CA ALA A 53 -4.07 38.47 12.44
C ALA A 53 -4.76 37.32 13.20
N GLU A 54 -6.09 37.29 13.18
CA GLU A 54 -6.91 36.22 13.75
C GLU A 54 -6.95 34.94 12.90
N GLY A 55 -6.35 34.94 11.71
CA GLY A 55 -6.32 33.79 10.80
C GLY A 55 -7.66 33.48 10.11
N LYS A 56 -8.60 34.44 10.10
CA LYS A 56 -9.90 34.33 9.41
C LYS A 56 -9.77 34.46 7.88
N ILE A 57 -8.69 35.08 7.40
CA ILE A 57 -8.37 35.17 5.97
C ILE A 57 -7.15 34.30 5.66
N SER A 58 -7.32 33.33 4.76
CA SER A 58 -6.26 32.41 4.39
C SER A 58 -5.32 33.01 3.33
N LEU A 59 -4.01 32.81 3.52
CA LEU A 59 -2.98 33.15 2.54
C LEU A 59 -2.68 31.93 1.66
N GLY A 60 -2.78 32.12 0.34
CA GLY A 60 -2.41 31.15 -0.67
C GLY A 60 -1.29 31.68 -1.58
N SER A 61 -0.97 30.92 -2.62
CA SER A 61 0.01 31.31 -3.63
C SER A 61 -0.38 30.87 -5.02
N TYR A 62 0.04 31.64 -6.04
CA TYR A 62 -0.08 31.29 -7.45
C TYR A 62 1.26 31.45 -8.17
N LYS A 63 1.41 30.81 -9.31
CA LYS A 63 2.58 30.97 -10.19
C LYS A 63 2.29 32.06 -11.21
N ASP A 64 3.16 33.07 -11.30
CA ASP A 64 3.04 34.12 -12.31
C ASP A 64 3.56 33.66 -13.69
N LYS A 65 3.52 34.57 -14.68
CA LYS A 65 4.00 34.32 -16.06
C LYS A 65 5.49 33.94 -16.12
N ASN A 66 6.25 34.27 -15.08
CA ASN A 66 7.66 33.95 -14.95
C ASN A 66 7.90 32.72 -14.05
N ASN A 67 6.84 31.94 -13.78
CA ASN A 67 6.85 30.76 -12.93
C ASN A 67 7.25 31.04 -11.47
N GLN A 68 7.15 32.30 -11.02
CA GLN A 68 7.47 32.70 -9.65
C GLN A 68 6.25 32.58 -8.76
N SER A 69 6.44 32.10 -7.53
CA SER A 69 5.37 32.00 -6.54
C SER A 69 5.04 33.38 -5.97
N ARG A 70 3.78 33.80 -6.09
CA ARG A 70 3.25 35.07 -5.62
C ARG A 70 2.13 34.83 -4.60
N PRO A 71 2.07 35.61 -3.51
CA PRO A 71 1.02 35.45 -2.51
C PRO A 71 -0.33 35.94 -3.06
N LEU A 72 -1.41 35.30 -2.64
CA LEU A 72 -2.79 35.78 -2.81
C LEU A 72 -3.58 35.53 -1.54
N TYR A 73 -4.62 36.33 -1.29
CA TYR A 73 -5.59 36.04 -0.24
C TYR A 73 -6.81 35.30 -0.79
N ILE A 74 -7.34 34.39 0.01
CA ILE A 74 -8.63 33.71 -0.23
C ILE A 74 -9.66 34.43 0.63
N LEU A 75 -10.63 35.06 -0.03
CA LEU A 75 -11.63 35.94 0.58
C LEU A 75 -13.01 35.33 0.45
N ASN A 76 -13.89 35.51 1.42
CA ASN A 76 -15.30 35.22 1.21
C ASN A 76 -15.99 36.32 0.38
N LEU A 77 -17.18 36.04 -0.13
CA LEU A 77 -17.90 36.99 -0.99
C LEU A 77 -18.31 38.29 -0.27
N SER A 78 -18.47 38.27 1.06
CA SER A 78 -18.74 39.48 1.85
C SER A 78 -17.51 40.39 1.89
N GLN A 79 -16.35 39.83 2.21
CA GLN A 79 -15.06 40.53 2.23
C GLN A 79 -14.73 41.09 0.84
N ALA A 80 -14.97 40.31 -0.22
CA ALA A 80 -14.82 40.77 -1.58
C ALA A 80 -15.71 42.00 -1.88
N ARG A 81 -16.97 42.01 -1.43
CA ARG A 81 -17.87 43.16 -1.58
C ARG A 81 -17.37 44.41 -0.83
N GLN A 82 -16.82 44.24 0.37
CA GLN A 82 -16.29 45.35 1.17
C GLN A 82 -15.12 46.06 0.46
N LEU A 83 -14.22 45.30 -0.18
CA LEU A 83 -13.11 45.87 -0.95
C LEU A 83 -13.57 46.76 -2.12
N LEU A 84 -14.74 46.49 -2.69
CA LEU A 84 -15.29 47.27 -3.81
C LEU A 84 -15.78 48.66 -3.39
N VAL A 85 -15.83 48.98 -2.09
CA VAL A 85 -16.20 50.32 -1.59
C VAL A 85 -15.20 51.38 -2.08
N ARG A 86 -13.92 51.00 -2.29
CA ARG A 86 -12.89 51.91 -2.81
C ARG A 86 -12.96 52.09 -4.34
N GLU A 87 -13.74 51.26 -5.04
CA GLU A 87 -13.95 51.37 -6.48
C GLU A 87 -14.96 52.43 -6.88
N SER A 88 -14.99 52.75 -8.17
CA SER A 88 -16.01 53.64 -8.73
C SER A 88 -17.42 53.07 -8.59
N LYS A 89 -18.44 53.95 -8.64
CA LYS A 89 -19.85 53.55 -8.64
C LYS A 89 -20.18 52.52 -9.73
N PHE A 90 -19.61 52.68 -10.93
CA PHE A 90 -19.84 51.77 -12.05
C PHE A 90 -19.19 50.41 -11.81
N VAL A 91 -17.88 50.39 -11.51
CA VAL A 91 -17.11 49.16 -11.29
C VAL A 91 -17.70 48.39 -10.13
N ARG A 92 -17.98 49.07 -9.00
CA ARG A 92 -18.62 48.48 -7.83
C ARG A 92 -19.95 47.80 -8.18
N LYS A 93 -20.85 48.50 -8.86
CA LYS A 93 -22.15 47.93 -9.26
C LYS A 93 -21.99 46.72 -10.17
N ALA A 94 -21.07 46.78 -11.13
CA ALA A 94 -20.86 45.72 -12.10
C ALA A 94 -20.25 44.46 -11.45
N VAL A 95 -19.23 44.62 -10.61
CA VAL A 95 -18.61 43.50 -9.89
C VAL A 95 -19.59 42.90 -8.86
N ILE A 96 -20.34 43.72 -8.12
CA ILE A 96 -21.39 43.20 -7.21
C ILE A 96 -22.44 42.40 -7.97
N LYS A 97 -22.90 42.87 -9.13
CA LYS A 97 -23.84 42.13 -9.98
C LYS A 97 -23.26 40.78 -10.41
N TRP A 98 -21.97 40.76 -10.74
CA TRP A 98 -21.26 39.53 -11.09
C TRP A 98 -21.16 38.57 -9.89
N ILE A 99 -20.77 39.05 -8.70
CA ILE A 99 -20.73 38.25 -7.45
C ILE A 99 -22.11 37.64 -7.16
N ASN A 100 -23.17 38.45 -7.19
CA ASN A 100 -24.53 37.96 -6.93
C ASN A 100 -24.98 36.93 -7.98
N GLY A 101 -24.56 37.10 -9.24
CA GLY A 101 -24.81 36.14 -10.31
C GLY A 101 -24.08 34.80 -10.08
N LEU A 102 -22.88 34.84 -9.51
CA LEU A 102 -22.17 33.64 -9.08
C LEU A 102 -22.89 32.97 -7.91
N GLU A 103 -23.24 33.71 -6.84
CA GLU A 103 -23.99 33.18 -5.69
C GLU A 103 -25.29 32.52 -6.13
N LYS A 104 -26.04 33.14 -7.06
CA LYS A 104 -27.29 32.56 -7.56
C LYS A 104 -27.08 31.26 -8.33
N ARG A 105 -26.03 31.17 -9.15
CA ARG A 105 -25.69 29.94 -9.88
C ARG A 105 -25.22 28.83 -8.94
N ILE A 106 -24.47 29.20 -7.92
CA ILE A 106 -23.98 28.29 -6.88
C ILE A 106 -25.13 27.73 -6.05
N ASN A 107 -26.11 28.56 -5.71
CA ASN A 107 -27.28 28.16 -4.95
C ASN A 107 -28.37 27.51 -5.81
N ASP A 108 -28.16 27.42 -7.12
CA ASP A 108 -29.09 26.76 -8.03
C ASP A 108 -29.03 25.23 -7.79
N PRO A 109 -30.16 24.58 -7.41
CA PRO A 109 -30.17 23.16 -7.08
C PRO A 109 -29.71 22.28 -8.24
N TYR A 110 -29.98 22.67 -9.49
CA TYR A 110 -29.58 21.91 -10.67
C TYR A 110 -28.07 21.99 -10.90
N PHE A 111 -27.47 23.17 -10.71
CA PHE A 111 -26.02 23.32 -10.75
C PHE A 111 -25.32 22.48 -9.67
N GLN A 112 -25.82 22.52 -8.42
CA GLN A 112 -25.28 21.71 -7.32
C GLN A 112 -25.37 20.21 -7.61
N LEU A 113 -26.52 19.76 -8.13
CA LEU A 113 -26.71 18.37 -8.53
C LEU A 113 -25.77 17.96 -9.68
N SER A 114 -25.58 18.82 -10.67
CA SER A 114 -24.65 18.56 -11.76
C SER A 114 -23.21 18.38 -11.26
N GLN A 115 -22.76 19.25 -10.36
CA GLN A 115 -21.42 19.15 -9.78
C GLN A 115 -21.25 17.89 -8.93
N SER A 116 -22.25 17.51 -8.13
CA SER A 116 -22.18 16.30 -7.31
C SER A 116 -22.13 15.03 -8.17
N VAL A 117 -22.86 14.99 -9.28
CA VAL A 117 -22.83 13.87 -10.24
C VAL A 117 -21.45 13.77 -10.91
N VAL A 118 -20.89 14.89 -11.38
CA VAL A 118 -19.53 14.90 -11.98
C VAL A 118 -18.50 14.40 -10.97
N PHE A 119 -18.59 14.86 -9.73
CA PHE A 119 -17.72 14.42 -8.65
C PHE A 119 -17.85 12.91 -8.38
N ALA A 120 -19.08 12.40 -8.27
CA ALA A 120 -19.35 10.99 -8.05
C ALA A 120 -18.76 10.13 -9.19
N ASN A 121 -18.93 10.55 -10.44
CA ASN A 121 -18.39 9.84 -11.60
C ASN A 121 -16.86 9.79 -11.58
N ASN A 122 -16.19 10.90 -11.26
CA ASN A 122 -14.73 10.91 -11.13
C ASN A 122 -14.24 9.96 -10.03
N LEU A 123 -14.97 9.90 -8.90
CA LEU A 123 -14.64 8.98 -7.82
C LEU A 123 -14.83 7.52 -8.23
N ILE A 124 -15.91 7.21 -8.95
CA ILE A 124 -16.16 5.88 -9.51
C ILE A 124 -15.02 5.49 -10.44
N GLU A 125 -14.61 6.36 -11.37
CA GLU A 125 -13.53 6.07 -12.32
C GLU A 125 -12.19 5.79 -11.60
N GLN A 126 -11.88 6.52 -10.53
CA GLN A 126 -10.70 6.26 -9.71
C GLN A 126 -10.78 4.90 -9.02
N ARG A 127 -11.93 4.54 -8.47
CA ARG A 127 -12.15 3.24 -7.82
C ARG A 127 -12.06 2.09 -8.81
N GLU A 128 -12.58 2.26 -10.02
CA GLU A 128 -12.48 1.25 -11.09
C GLU A 128 -11.02 0.97 -11.47
N LYS A 129 -10.18 2.01 -11.54
CA LYS A 129 -8.74 1.86 -11.77
C LYS A 129 -8.05 1.10 -10.65
N GLU A 130 -8.36 1.43 -9.39
CA GLU A 130 -7.82 0.75 -8.20
C GLU A 130 -8.22 -0.73 -8.16
N ILE A 131 -9.50 -1.03 -8.41
CA ILE A 131 -10.02 -2.41 -8.47
C ILE A 131 -9.26 -3.20 -9.55
N LYS A 132 -9.07 -2.61 -10.74
CA LYS A 132 -8.38 -3.27 -11.85
C LYS A 132 -6.93 -3.61 -11.50
N GLU A 133 -6.22 -2.72 -10.82
CA GLU A 133 -4.85 -2.97 -10.38
C GLU A 133 -4.80 -4.09 -9.33
N LEU A 134 -5.73 -4.07 -8.37
CA LEU A 134 -5.81 -5.11 -7.34
C LEU A 134 -6.14 -6.48 -7.95
N THR A 135 -7.04 -6.55 -8.93
CA THR A 135 -7.36 -7.82 -9.61
C THR A 135 -6.15 -8.42 -10.31
N TYR A 136 -5.29 -7.61 -10.94
CA TYR A 136 -4.05 -8.10 -11.55
C TYR A 136 -3.07 -8.65 -10.52
N LYS A 137 -2.93 -7.97 -9.36
CA LYS A 137 -2.08 -8.44 -8.26
C LYS A 137 -2.57 -9.77 -7.69
N VAL A 138 -3.88 -9.93 -7.51
CA VAL A 138 -4.48 -11.19 -7.03
C VAL A 138 -4.20 -12.31 -8.01
N GLU A 139 -4.41 -12.11 -9.32
CA GLU A 139 -4.15 -13.14 -10.33
C GLU A 139 -2.67 -13.59 -10.35
N ALA A 140 -1.74 -12.65 -10.18
CA ALA A 140 -0.31 -12.97 -10.10
C ALA A 140 0.02 -13.82 -8.85
N ILE A 141 -0.53 -13.45 -7.70
CA ILE A 141 -0.35 -14.19 -6.44
C ILE A 141 -0.96 -15.59 -6.54
N GLU A 142 -2.14 -15.73 -7.14
CA GLU A 142 -2.80 -17.03 -7.34
C GLU A 142 -1.93 -17.98 -8.18
N LYS A 143 -1.30 -17.48 -9.26
CA LYS A 143 -0.36 -18.27 -10.07
C LYS A 143 0.87 -18.71 -9.29
N GLU A 144 1.46 -17.81 -8.49
CA GLU A 144 2.62 -18.14 -7.66
C GLU A 144 2.26 -19.18 -6.58
N LEU A 145 1.07 -19.04 -6.00
CA LEU A 145 0.56 -19.96 -4.99
C LEU A 145 0.29 -21.35 -5.59
N GLU A 146 -0.28 -21.41 -6.79
CA GLU A 146 -0.48 -22.66 -7.51
C GLU A 146 0.84 -23.36 -7.82
N HIS A 147 1.83 -22.63 -8.33
CA HIS A 147 3.17 -23.18 -8.55
C HIS A 147 3.82 -23.70 -7.26
N LYS A 148 3.72 -22.94 -6.16
CA LYS A 148 4.22 -23.38 -4.84
C LYS A 148 3.50 -24.62 -4.32
N LYS A 149 2.18 -24.72 -4.53
CA LYS A 149 1.39 -25.92 -4.18
C LYS A 149 1.84 -27.14 -4.98
N GLU A 150 2.06 -26.99 -6.28
CA GLU A 150 2.55 -28.07 -7.14
C GLU A 150 3.92 -28.57 -6.68
N ILE A 151 4.84 -27.66 -6.33
CA ILE A 151 6.14 -28.01 -5.75
C ILE A 151 5.95 -28.79 -4.44
N ILE A 152 5.11 -28.29 -3.53
CA ILE A 152 4.85 -28.95 -2.24
C ILE A 152 4.27 -30.34 -2.47
N ALA A 153 3.20 -30.47 -3.25
CA ALA A 153 2.55 -31.75 -3.54
C ALA A 153 3.55 -32.75 -4.12
N GLY A 154 4.36 -32.33 -5.09
CA GLY A 154 5.41 -33.19 -5.65
C GLY A 154 6.46 -33.63 -4.62
N VAL A 155 6.77 -32.79 -3.62
CA VAL A 155 7.73 -33.11 -2.55
C VAL A 155 7.09 -33.95 -1.44
N THR A 156 5.79 -33.81 -1.18
CA THR A 156 5.12 -34.43 -0.03
C THR A 156 4.34 -35.71 -0.37
N GLU A 157 3.76 -35.84 -1.56
CA GLU A 157 2.77 -36.90 -1.85
C GLU A 157 3.33 -38.14 -2.58
N ASN A 158 4.51 -38.07 -3.21
CA ASN A 158 5.03 -39.14 -4.06
C ASN A 158 6.28 -39.86 -3.55
N ILE A 159 6.65 -39.70 -2.27
CA ILE A 159 7.82 -40.40 -1.71
C ILE A 159 7.34 -41.56 -0.83
N ASP A 160 7.41 -42.78 -1.38
CA ASP A 160 7.13 -44.01 -0.66
C ASP A 160 7.96 -44.09 0.64
N LEU A 161 7.45 -44.75 1.68
CA LEU A 161 8.14 -44.91 2.98
C LEU A 161 9.55 -45.48 2.79
N TYR A 162 9.72 -46.38 1.81
CA TYR A 162 10.99 -46.97 1.42
C TYR A 162 11.98 -45.93 0.86
N GLN A 163 11.49 -44.96 0.08
CA GLN A 163 12.29 -43.88 -0.50
C GLN A 163 12.71 -42.83 0.55
N LYS A 164 11.91 -42.61 1.62
CA LYS A 164 12.25 -41.66 2.69
C LYS A 164 13.51 -42.06 3.44
N ARG A 165 13.68 -43.35 3.75
CA ARG A 165 14.89 -43.89 4.38
C ARG A 165 16.12 -43.70 3.49
N GLU A 166 15.96 -43.95 2.19
CA GLU A 166 17.06 -43.81 1.23
C GLU A 166 17.47 -42.34 1.05
N ILE A 167 16.49 -41.44 0.92
CA ILE A 167 16.73 -39.99 0.79
C ILE A 167 17.45 -39.46 2.03
N LEU A 168 17.00 -39.81 3.24
CA LEU A 168 17.69 -39.44 4.48
C LEU A 168 19.16 -39.89 4.48
N GLY A 169 19.42 -41.11 4.01
CA GLY A 169 20.77 -41.63 3.83
C GLY A 169 21.62 -40.84 2.84
N ARG A 170 21.03 -40.41 1.71
CA ARG A 170 21.70 -39.60 0.68
C ARG A 170 22.00 -38.18 1.16
N VAL A 171 21.04 -37.55 1.85
CA VAL A 171 21.14 -36.18 2.37
C VAL A 171 22.24 -36.07 3.41
N VAL A 172 22.32 -37.04 4.32
CA VAL A 172 23.35 -37.05 5.35
C VAL A 172 24.76 -37.29 4.77
N LYS A 173 24.87 -37.88 3.56
CA LYS A 173 26.13 -38.10 2.84
C LYS A 173 26.40 -37.07 1.73
N HIS A 174 25.52 -36.08 1.56
CA HIS A 174 25.58 -35.15 0.44
C HIS A 174 26.84 -34.28 0.47
N LYS A 175 27.41 -33.97 -0.71
CA LYS A 175 28.58 -33.07 -0.90
C LYS A 175 29.79 -33.35 0.02
N GLY A 176 30.04 -34.62 0.36
CA GLY A 176 31.19 -35.00 1.19
C GLY A 176 31.10 -34.56 2.66
N ALA A 177 29.90 -34.20 3.14
CA ALA A 177 29.70 -33.79 4.52
C ALA A 177 29.98 -34.91 5.53
N ASN A 178 30.32 -34.52 6.76
CA ASN A 178 30.52 -35.47 7.86
C ASN A 178 29.19 -36.11 8.26
N PHE A 179 28.95 -37.31 7.74
CA PHE A 179 27.68 -38.03 7.94
C PHE A 179 27.36 -38.29 9.42
N ARG A 180 28.38 -38.46 10.27
CA ARG A 180 28.17 -38.69 11.70
C ARG A 180 27.63 -37.44 12.40
N GLU A 181 28.15 -36.27 12.04
CA GLU A 181 27.69 -34.98 12.58
C GLU A 181 26.27 -34.67 12.12
N ARG A 182 25.97 -34.83 10.83
CA ARG A 182 24.62 -34.64 10.28
C ARG A 182 23.59 -35.56 10.91
N TRP A 183 23.92 -36.84 11.16
CA TRP A 183 23.01 -37.73 11.92
C TRP A 183 22.80 -37.26 13.35
N ASN A 184 23.85 -36.81 14.04
CA ASN A 184 23.75 -36.33 15.41
C ASN A 184 22.89 -35.07 15.51
N GLU A 185 23.07 -34.11 14.60
CA GLU A 185 22.28 -32.89 14.50
C GLU A 185 20.81 -33.20 14.23
N LEU A 186 20.54 -34.07 13.26
CA LEU A 186 19.19 -34.46 12.89
C LEU A 186 18.45 -35.18 14.03
N TYR A 187 19.12 -36.07 14.78
CA TYR A 187 18.53 -36.68 15.98
C TYR A 187 18.41 -35.71 17.16
N LYS A 188 19.30 -34.74 17.29
CA LYS A 188 19.21 -33.69 18.32
C LYS A 188 17.96 -32.83 18.08
N CYS A 189 17.79 -32.32 16.87
CA CYS A 189 16.60 -31.54 16.51
C CYS A 189 15.31 -32.37 16.61
N PHE A 190 15.37 -33.68 16.32
CA PHE A 190 14.24 -34.59 16.56
C PHE A 190 13.86 -34.69 18.03
N ARG A 191 14.84 -34.84 18.91
CA ARG A 191 14.62 -34.88 20.35
C ARG A 191 14.06 -33.55 20.87
N GLU A 192 14.57 -32.42 20.38
CA GLU A 192 14.08 -31.09 20.78
C GLU A 192 12.65 -30.83 20.31
N THR A 193 12.32 -31.26 19.08
CA THR A 193 11.00 -31.00 18.46
C THR A 193 9.90 -31.92 18.98
N TYR A 194 10.20 -33.22 19.12
CA TYR A 194 9.20 -34.24 19.45
C TYR A 194 9.34 -34.78 20.87
N HIS A 195 10.32 -34.29 21.65
CA HIS A 195 10.63 -34.77 23.01
C HIS A 195 10.85 -36.29 23.09
N ILE A 196 11.32 -36.88 21.99
CA ILE A 196 11.58 -38.33 21.88
C ILE A 196 13.05 -38.53 21.51
N ASP A 197 13.77 -39.26 22.35
CA ASP A 197 15.15 -39.64 22.08
C ASP A 197 15.23 -40.99 21.34
N LEU A 198 15.35 -40.95 20.01
CA LEU A 198 15.40 -42.16 19.18
C LEU A 198 16.59 -43.07 19.52
N LYS A 199 17.74 -42.51 19.95
CA LYS A 199 18.91 -43.31 20.33
C LYS A 199 18.64 -44.13 21.59
N ALA A 200 18.20 -43.47 22.65
CA ALA A 200 17.86 -44.13 23.91
C ALA A 200 16.71 -45.14 23.73
N ARG A 201 15.70 -44.81 22.91
CA ARG A 201 14.58 -45.71 22.60
C ARG A 201 15.04 -46.97 21.85
N MET A 202 15.93 -46.83 20.87
CA MET A 202 16.52 -47.97 20.16
C MET A 202 17.36 -48.84 21.09
N GLU A 203 18.20 -48.25 21.93
CA GLU A 203 19.04 -48.97 22.89
C GLU A 203 18.19 -49.78 23.87
N GLY A 204 17.14 -49.17 24.43
CA GLY A 204 16.19 -49.86 25.30
C GLY A 204 15.43 -50.99 24.59
N TYR A 205 15.03 -50.79 23.33
CA TYR A 205 14.40 -51.83 22.53
C TYR A 205 15.35 -53.00 22.21
N ASN A 206 16.60 -52.69 21.84
CA ASN A 206 17.59 -53.72 21.51
C ASN A 206 18.06 -54.50 22.74
N ALA A 207 18.01 -53.92 23.95
CA ALA A 207 18.40 -54.60 25.18
C ALA A 207 17.51 -55.79 25.52
N THR A 208 16.26 -55.81 25.04
CA THR A 208 15.27 -56.86 25.35
C THR A 208 15.19 -57.96 24.28
N LEU A 209 16.02 -57.88 23.22
CA LEU A 209 15.91 -58.74 22.04
C LEU A 209 17.15 -59.60 21.79
N ARG A 210 16.92 -60.74 21.10
CA ARG A 210 18.00 -61.59 20.57
C ARG A 210 18.72 -60.85 19.44
N ASN A 211 20.01 -61.13 19.25
CA ASN A 211 20.85 -60.41 18.28
C ASN A 211 20.29 -60.35 16.85
N LYS A 212 19.53 -61.35 16.41
CA LYS A 212 18.90 -61.40 15.09
C LYS A 212 17.73 -60.42 14.91
N ASP A 213 17.08 -60.00 15.99
CA ASP A 213 15.85 -59.19 15.98
C ASP A 213 16.12 -57.71 16.32
N LYS A 214 17.39 -57.36 16.60
CA LYS A 214 17.82 -56.00 16.95
C LYS A 214 17.84 -55.08 15.73
N CYS A 215 17.43 -53.84 15.92
CA CYS A 215 17.61 -52.78 14.93
C CYS A 215 19.11 -52.44 14.82
N LYS A 216 19.66 -52.40 13.61
CA LYS A 216 21.08 -52.11 13.34
C LYS A 216 21.39 -50.62 13.31
N SER A 217 20.36 -49.78 13.11
CA SER A 217 20.50 -48.33 13.08
C SER A 217 19.29 -47.62 13.69
N VAL A 218 19.50 -46.37 14.12
CA VAL A 218 18.44 -45.52 14.67
C VAL A 218 17.39 -45.19 13.60
N VAL A 219 17.79 -45.13 12.32
CA VAL A 219 16.86 -44.96 11.18
C VAL A 219 15.95 -46.17 11.01
N GLU A 220 16.50 -47.38 11.13
CA GLU A 220 15.73 -48.63 11.05
C GLU A 220 14.74 -48.76 12.21
N TYR A 221 15.14 -48.32 13.42
CA TYR A 221 14.21 -48.18 14.53
C TYR A 221 13.11 -47.16 14.19
N ALA A 222 13.47 -45.98 13.67
CA ALA A 222 12.50 -44.96 13.31
C ALA A 222 11.52 -45.43 12.22
N GLU A 223 11.96 -46.25 11.26
CA GLU A 223 11.11 -46.87 10.25
C GLU A 223 10.13 -47.87 10.87
N LYS A 224 10.63 -48.80 11.70
CA LYS A 224 9.82 -49.84 12.35
C LYS A 224 8.73 -49.28 13.26
N PHE A 225 8.98 -48.13 13.90
CA PHE A 225 8.06 -47.51 14.86
C PHE A 225 7.31 -46.27 14.32
N GLY A 226 7.30 -46.04 12.99
CA GLY A 226 6.51 -44.97 12.38
C GLY A 226 7.01 -43.55 12.72
N HIS A 227 8.30 -43.41 13.00
CA HIS A 227 8.96 -42.11 13.21
C HIS A 227 9.68 -41.59 11.96
N ILE A 228 9.74 -42.38 10.88
CA ILE A 228 10.45 -42.02 9.65
C ILE A 228 9.91 -40.74 8.99
N ASP A 229 8.59 -40.52 8.98
CA ASP A 229 7.98 -39.30 8.43
C ASP A 229 8.33 -38.05 9.24
N LYS A 230 8.36 -38.19 10.56
CA LYS A 230 8.74 -37.11 11.49
C LYS A 230 10.22 -36.77 11.31
N LEU A 231 11.05 -37.80 11.12
CA LEU A 231 12.48 -37.65 10.86
C LEU A 231 12.75 -36.97 9.51
N TYR A 232 11.99 -37.37 8.48
CA TYR A 232 12.02 -36.77 7.14
C TYR A 232 11.61 -35.29 7.15
N LYS A 233 10.56 -34.93 7.89
CA LYS A 233 10.13 -33.52 8.07
C LYS A 233 11.21 -32.65 8.70
N ILE A 234 11.99 -33.19 9.62
CA ILE A 234 13.11 -32.45 10.24
C ILE A 234 14.26 -32.30 9.24
N ALA A 235 14.55 -33.33 8.45
CA ALA A 235 15.55 -33.24 7.39
C ALA A 235 15.18 -32.18 6.33
N LEU A 236 13.90 -32.10 5.94
CA LEU A 236 13.41 -31.05 5.04
C LEU A 236 13.66 -29.64 5.58
N LYS A 237 13.53 -29.43 6.89
CA LYS A 237 13.74 -28.11 7.52
C LYS A 237 15.21 -27.77 7.70
N LEU A 238 16.05 -28.75 8.04
CA LEU A 238 17.47 -28.50 8.33
C LEU A 238 18.32 -28.46 7.07
N TYR A 239 17.95 -29.23 6.05
CA TYR A 239 18.76 -29.42 4.85
C TYR A 239 17.92 -29.18 3.58
N GLU A 240 17.10 -28.12 3.58
CA GLU A 240 16.15 -27.80 2.50
C GLU A 240 16.79 -27.82 1.11
N THR A 241 17.94 -27.17 0.95
CA THR A 241 18.68 -27.10 -0.33
C THR A 241 19.20 -28.47 -0.76
N ASP A 242 19.82 -29.22 0.15
CA ASP A 242 20.36 -30.57 -0.14
C ASP A 242 19.23 -31.56 -0.47
N MET A 243 18.09 -31.46 0.24
CA MET A 243 16.90 -32.28 -0.01
C MET A 243 16.30 -31.98 -1.39
N SER A 244 16.22 -30.71 -1.77
CA SER A 244 15.68 -30.27 -3.05
C SER A 244 16.54 -30.80 -4.22
N GLU A 245 17.87 -30.67 -4.13
CA GLU A 245 18.80 -31.19 -5.14
C GLU A 245 18.69 -32.73 -5.28
N ILE A 246 18.59 -33.46 -4.17
CA ILE A 246 18.48 -34.92 -4.20
C ILE A 246 17.14 -35.39 -4.79
N ILE A 247 16.05 -34.72 -4.43
CA ILE A 247 14.71 -35.03 -4.97
C ILE A 247 14.66 -34.74 -6.48
N GLU A 248 15.24 -33.62 -6.92
CA GLU A 248 15.31 -33.28 -8.34
C GLU A 248 16.14 -34.32 -9.13
N ASN A 249 17.28 -34.75 -8.58
CA ASN A 249 18.10 -35.79 -9.20
C ASN A 249 17.37 -37.14 -9.30
N ILE A 250 16.58 -37.52 -8.28
CA ILE A 250 15.77 -38.75 -8.33
C ILE A 250 14.71 -38.65 -9.44
N ARG A 251 14.07 -37.48 -9.62
CA ARG A 251 13.09 -37.24 -10.68
C ARG A 251 13.67 -37.23 -12.09
N LYS A 252 14.91 -36.78 -12.28
CA LYS A 252 15.59 -36.81 -13.59
C LYS A 252 15.96 -38.22 -14.06
N VAL A 253 16.01 -39.18 -13.14
CA VAL A 253 16.44 -40.57 -13.39
C VAL A 253 15.23 -41.54 -13.46
N ALA A 254 14.05 -41.12 -13.01
CA ALA A 254 12.79 -41.88 -13.08
C ALA A 254 12.01 -41.54 -14.35
#